data_AF-A0AAW3WIE3-F1
#
_entry.id   AF-A0AAW3WIE3-F1
#
_cell.length_a   1.000
_cell.length_b   1.000
_cell.length_c   1.000
_cell.angle_alpha   90.00
_cell.angle_beta   90.00
_cell.angle_gamma   90.00
#
_symmetry.space_group_name_H-M   'P 1'
#
loop_
_entity.id
_entity.type
_entity.pdbx_description
1 polymer ?
#
loop_
_entity_poly.entity_id
_entity_poly.type
_entity_poly.pdbx_seq_one_letter_code
_entity_poly.pdbx_strand_id
1 'polypeptide(L)'
;AVMNIRKAGFTQLNVDLMYGFLHQTDDDFETTLRYAIGLKPEYITLYRNRYKGTKIEAEAGGVSLYKVIRQYRLAFKVLNENGYKANYGKNTFSRVEGDYGTSDYLTKRVINGIPYIGIGLGAQSFGYDYLAYNEGAASKQINTYRKKIEEGKFPIQDIYRLPLEEAIGKMISVAFYFGFVNFEVFEKRFGIKFCEHFSEEVKFVTKNGFMEIKNGGIYLTERGADYINGVIPLFYSERSQKELINLSSKTINRSQDEKIFLEAYNIEAYSKPSLTADCVIFFTEKGKELDDKNMKVLLIKRGEQPFMNCWAIPGGFVKVNETVEETAARELEEETGLKNVELSLVQVFSNTKRDPRGWIVSCAYVGLI
;
A
#
# COMPACT_ATOMS: atom_id res chain seq x y z
N ALA A 1 7.59 24.38 16.55
CA ALA A 1 6.46 24.85 15.72
C ALA A 1 5.10 24.60 16.37
N VAL A 2 4.68 23.33 16.56
CA VAL A 2 3.35 22.97 17.12
C VAL A 2 3.01 23.70 18.42
N MET A 3 3.94 23.73 19.39
CA MET A 3 3.74 24.45 20.66
C MET A 3 3.46 25.94 20.45
N ASN A 4 4.15 26.58 19.50
CA ASN A 4 3.96 28.00 19.20
C ASN A 4 2.61 28.26 18.53
N ILE A 5 2.18 27.38 17.63
CA ILE A 5 0.86 27.43 16.98
C ILE A 5 -0.24 27.37 18.04
N ARG A 6 -0.14 26.40 18.97
CA ARG A 6 -1.09 26.28 20.08
C ARG A 6 -1.05 27.48 21.02
N LYS A 7 0.14 27.98 21.36
CA LYS A 7 0.30 29.20 22.18
C LYS A 7 -0.33 30.44 21.53
N ALA A 8 -0.34 30.50 20.19
CA ALA A 8 -0.99 31.56 19.43
C ALA A 8 -2.53 31.43 19.36
N GLY A 9 -3.12 30.38 19.94
CA GLY A 9 -4.57 30.20 20.03
C GLY A 9 -5.20 29.35 18.92
N PHE A 10 -4.41 28.77 18.01
CA PHE A 10 -4.94 27.86 17.00
C PHE A 10 -5.32 26.51 17.64
N THR A 11 -6.57 26.10 17.42
CA THR A 11 -7.16 24.87 17.98
C THR A 11 -7.22 23.72 17.01
N GLN A 12 -7.07 23.99 15.70
CA GLN A 12 -7.10 23.01 14.63
C GLN A 12 -5.78 23.04 13.86
N LEU A 13 -5.06 21.94 13.92
CA LEU A 13 -3.78 21.73 13.26
C LEU A 13 -3.83 20.48 12.40
N ASN A 14 -3.38 20.59 11.15
CA ASN A 14 -3.12 19.47 10.27
C ASN A 14 -1.62 19.21 10.13
N VAL A 15 -1.24 17.95 10.06
CA VAL A 15 0.12 17.50 9.73
C VAL A 15 0.08 16.67 8.46
N ASP A 16 0.80 17.13 7.44
CA ASP A 16 0.94 16.40 6.18
C ASP A 16 2.12 15.44 6.25
N LEU A 17 1.88 14.19 5.91
CA LEU A 17 2.87 13.14 5.80
C LEU A 17 2.87 12.59 4.38
N MET A 18 4.04 12.23 3.87
CA MET A 18 4.19 11.56 2.59
C MET A 18 4.65 10.12 2.77
N TYR A 19 4.18 9.23 1.90
CA TYR A 19 4.53 7.80 1.92
C TYR A 19 4.75 7.26 0.51
N GLY A 20 5.31 6.06 0.41
CA GLY A 20 5.61 5.43 -0.87
C GLY A 20 6.91 5.95 -1.50
N PHE A 21 7.89 6.30 -0.68
CA PHE A 21 9.26 6.55 -1.15
C PHE A 21 10.02 5.24 -1.34
N LEU A 22 10.97 5.23 -2.28
CA LEU A 22 11.76 4.06 -2.66
C LEU A 22 12.47 3.45 -1.45
N HIS A 23 13.23 4.27 -0.73
CA HIS A 23 14.05 3.85 0.39
C HIS A 23 13.36 3.93 1.76
N GLN A 24 12.09 4.35 1.84
CA GLN A 24 11.33 4.39 3.09
C GLN A 24 10.80 3.00 3.43
N THR A 25 11.24 2.41 4.54
CA THR A 25 10.69 1.14 5.03
C THR A 25 9.31 1.33 5.67
N ASP A 26 8.64 0.23 5.99
CA ASP A 26 7.38 0.28 6.74
C ASP A 26 7.62 0.79 8.17
N ASP A 27 8.72 0.40 8.79
CA ASP A 27 9.13 0.82 10.14
C ASP A 27 9.48 2.32 10.19
N ASP A 28 10.19 2.84 9.18
CA ASP A 28 10.47 4.29 9.06
C ASP A 28 9.17 5.09 9.00
N PHE A 29 8.21 4.60 8.22
CA PHE A 29 6.93 5.27 8.06
C PHE A 29 6.07 5.16 9.33
N GLU A 30 6.01 4.00 9.97
CA GLU A 30 5.33 3.82 11.25
C GLU A 30 5.92 4.72 12.35
N THR A 31 7.24 4.80 12.42
CA THR A 31 7.95 5.70 13.35
C THR A 31 7.53 7.15 13.13
N THR A 32 7.48 7.59 11.87
CA THR A 32 7.01 8.93 11.49
C THR A 32 5.55 9.17 11.89
N LEU A 33 4.67 8.19 11.66
CA LEU A 33 3.26 8.25 12.05
C LEU A 33 3.10 8.38 13.56
N ARG A 34 3.81 7.56 14.33
CA ARG A 34 3.78 7.60 15.80
C ARG A 34 4.28 8.93 16.34
N TYR A 35 5.34 9.49 15.74
CA TYR A 35 5.82 10.82 16.08
C TYR A 35 4.75 11.89 15.80
N ALA A 36 4.12 11.86 14.63
CA ALA A 36 3.05 12.79 14.26
C ALA A 36 1.84 12.69 15.19
N ILE A 37 1.41 11.47 15.55
CA ILE A 37 0.37 11.22 16.56
C ILE A 37 0.75 11.85 17.91
N GLY A 38 2.03 11.73 18.32
CA GLY A 38 2.56 12.32 19.55
C GLY A 38 2.47 13.86 19.60
N LEU A 39 2.48 14.53 18.44
CA LEU A 39 2.22 15.97 18.34
C LEU A 39 0.75 16.34 18.59
N LYS A 40 -0.14 15.34 18.63
CA LYS A 40 -1.59 15.45 18.84
C LYS A 40 -2.26 16.46 17.91
N PRO A 41 -2.00 16.49 16.58
CA PRO A 41 -2.74 17.35 15.67
C PRO A 41 -4.22 16.94 15.61
N GLU A 42 -5.09 17.84 15.17
CA GLU A 42 -6.49 17.53 14.93
C GLU A 42 -6.68 16.72 13.63
N TYR A 43 -5.75 16.89 12.69
CA TYR A 43 -5.77 16.20 11.40
C TYR A 43 -4.39 15.66 11.02
N ILE A 44 -4.37 14.50 10.38
CA ILE A 44 -3.18 13.95 9.72
C ILE A 44 -3.55 13.62 8.28
N THR A 45 -2.86 14.21 7.31
CA THR A 45 -3.10 13.98 5.89
C THR A 45 -1.97 13.19 5.27
N LEU A 46 -2.30 12.10 4.57
CA LEU A 46 -1.35 11.20 3.94
C LEU A 46 -1.30 11.44 2.43
N TYR A 47 -0.14 11.77 1.90
CA TYR A 47 0.08 11.94 0.47
C TYR A 47 0.96 10.82 -0.07
N ARG A 48 0.42 10.05 -1.01
CA ARG A 48 1.25 9.16 -1.82
C ARG A 48 2.26 10.01 -2.59
N ASN A 49 3.54 9.66 -2.51
CA ASN A 49 4.58 10.28 -3.30
C ASN A 49 4.28 10.14 -4.80
N ARG A 50 4.29 11.26 -5.51
CA ARG A 50 4.11 11.33 -6.97
C ARG A 50 5.45 11.68 -7.57
N TYR A 51 6.08 10.71 -8.23
CA TYR A 51 7.44 10.84 -8.75
C TYR A 51 7.57 11.75 -9.96
N LYS A 52 6.55 11.80 -10.82
CA LYS A 52 6.57 12.55 -12.08
C LYS A 52 6.84 14.04 -11.84
N GLY A 53 7.86 14.59 -12.51
CA GLY A 53 8.24 16.00 -12.42
C GLY A 53 9.01 16.37 -11.14
N THR A 54 9.51 15.38 -10.39
CA THR A 54 10.29 15.61 -9.17
C THR A 54 11.79 15.34 -9.40
N LYS A 55 12.65 15.81 -8.49
CA LYS A 55 14.10 15.52 -8.54
C LYS A 55 14.42 14.03 -8.39
N ILE A 56 13.49 13.24 -7.86
CA ILE A 56 13.63 11.81 -7.62
C ILE A 56 12.81 10.99 -8.63
N GLU A 57 12.38 11.58 -9.76
CA GLU A 57 11.52 10.91 -10.75
C GLU A 57 12.09 9.57 -11.25
N ALA A 58 13.41 9.45 -11.34
CA ALA A 58 14.09 8.21 -11.74
C ALA A 58 13.85 7.02 -10.79
N GLU A 59 13.50 7.27 -9.53
CA GLU A 59 13.19 6.23 -8.54
C GLU A 59 11.80 5.59 -8.74
N ALA A 60 10.94 6.18 -9.60
CA ALA A 60 9.55 5.76 -9.76
C ALA A 60 9.40 4.26 -10.06
N GLY A 61 10.29 3.71 -10.90
CA GLY A 61 10.27 2.31 -11.32
C GLY A 61 10.52 1.33 -10.16
N GLY A 62 11.20 1.77 -9.11
CA GLY A 62 11.50 0.94 -7.94
C GLY A 62 10.39 0.87 -6.90
N VAL A 63 9.31 1.65 -7.06
CA VAL A 63 8.19 1.67 -6.10
C VAL A 63 6.99 0.93 -6.65
N SER A 64 6.78 -0.28 -6.15
CA SER A 64 5.60 -1.07 -6.48
C SER A 64 4.32 -0.47 -5.88
N LEU A 65 3.20 -0.64 -6.59
CA LEU A 65 1.88 -0.30 -6.05
C LEU A 65 1.57 -1.09 -4.77
N TYR A 66 2.08 -2.32 -4.67
CA TYR A 66 1.98 -3.15 -3.47
C TYR A 66 2.59 -2.46 -2.25
N LYS A 67 3.83 -1.94 -2.37
CA LYS A 67 4.49 -1.19 -1.28
C LYS A 67 3.63 0.00 -0.84
N VAL A 68 3.14 0.78 -1.80
CA VAL A 68 2.29 1.95 -1.53
C VAL A 68 1.01 1.56 -0.79
N ILE A 69 0.29 0.55 -1.27
CA ILE A 69 -0.96 0.08 -0.64
C ILE A 69 -0.68 -0.44 0.77
N ARG A 70 0.40 -1.22 0.95
CA ARG A 70 0.79 -1.77 2.25
C ARG A 70 1.08 -0.67 3.27
N GLN A 71 1.87 0.35 2.89
CA GLN A 71 2.14 1.50 3.77
C GLN A 71 0.87 2.30 4.08
N TYR A 72 -0.04 2.49 3.12
CA TYR A 72 -1.32 3.14 3.39
C TYR A 72 -2.16 2.34 4.39
N ARG A 73 -2.27 1.02 4.24
CA ARG A 73 -3.01 0.15 5.18
C ARG A 73 -2.41 0.17 6.58
N LEU A 74 -1.08 0.13 6.68
CA LEU A 74 -0.35 0.30 7.94
C LEU A 74 -0.74 1.62 8.61
N ALA A 75 -0.68 2.73 7.88
CA ALA A 75 -1.07 4.04 8.39
C ALA A 75 -2.54 4.10 8.80
N PHE A 76 -3.43 3.58 7.96
CA PHE A 76 -4.86 3.54 8.23
C PHE A 76 -5.15 2.82 9.55
N LYS A 77 -4.55 1.65 9.75
CA LYS A 77 -4.66 0.87 10.99
C LYS A 77 -4.15 1.66 12.18
N VAL A 78 -2.89 2.12 12.14
CA VAL A 78 -2.23 2.82 13.25
C VAL A 78 -2.98 4.09 13.64
N LEU A 79 -3.41 4.89 12.65
CA LEU A 79 -4.19 6.11 12.89
C LEU A 79 -5.56 5.80 13.49
N ASN A 80 -6.28 4.80 12.97
CA ASN A 80 -7.61 4.42 13.44
C ASN A 80 -7.59 3.91 14.89
N GLU A 81 -6.57 3.12 15.25
CA GLU A 81 -6.30 2.64 16.62
C GLU A 81 -5.99 3.79 17.59
N ASN A 82 -5.44 4.90 17.08
CA ASN A 82 -5.10 6.09 17.86
C ASN A 82 -6.16 7.21 17.77
N GLY A 83 -7.39 6.87 17.37
CA GLY A 83 -8.54 7.79 17.40
C GLY A 83 -8.67 8.73 16.20
N TYR A 84 -7.80 8.62 15.19
CA TYR A 84 -7.92 9.37 13.93
C TYR A 84 -8.75 8.57 12.93
N LYS A 85 -9.96 9.05 12.62
CA LYS A 85 -10.94 8.37 11.78
C LYS A 85 -10.94 8.93 10.36
N ALA A 86 -11.16 8.03 9.39
CA ALA A 86 -11.37 8.36 7.98
C ALA A 86 -12.20 7.27 7.31
N ASN A 87 -12.93 7.65 6.25
CA ASN A 87 -13.51 6.68 5.33
C ASN A 87 -12.42 6.06 4.45
N TYR A 88 -12.66 4.86 3.91
CA TYR A 88 -11.74 4.26 2.95
C TYR A 88 -11.60 5.12 1.69
N GLY A 89 -10.38 5.17 1.15
CA GLY A 89 -10.03 5.98 -0.02
C GLY A 89 -9.74 7.45 0.29
N LYS A 90 -10.00 7.89 1.52
CA LYS A 90 -9.64 9.23 1.98
C LYS A 90 -8.17 9.29 2.39
N ASN A 91 -7.57 10.46 2.18
CA ASN A 91 -6.19 10.73 2.52
C ASN A 91 -6.02 11.44 3.88
N THR A 92 -7.06 12.12 4.38
CA THR A 92 -7.00 12.86 5.65
C THR A 92 -7.72 12.11 6.77
N PHE A 93 -7.11 12.03 7.95
CA PHE A 93 -7.68 11.41 9.14
C PHE A 93 -7.94 12.48 10.19
N SER A 94 -9.11 12.44 10.81
CA SER A 94 -9.55 13.43 11.78
C SER A 94 -9.79 12.78 13.13
N ARG A 95 -9.35 13.43 14.21
CA ARG A 95 -9.73 13.03 15.58
C ARG A 95 -10.92 13.81 16.13
N VAL A 96 -11.45 14.74 15.33
CA VAL A 96 -12.61 15.56 15.70
C VAL A 96 -13.87 14.78 15.35
N GLU A 97 -14.78 14.64 16.31
CA GLU A 97 -16.01 13.86 16.13
C GLU A 97 -16.93 14.53 15.09
N GLY A 98 -17.50 13.72 14.17
CA GLY A 98 -18.39 14.20 13.11
C GLY A 98 -17.71 14.98 11.98
N ASP A 99 -16.39 15.18 12.05
CA ASP A 99 -15.64 15.97 11.09
C ASP A 99 -15.13 15.10 9.93
N TYR A 100 -15.30 15.61 8.71
CA TYR A 100 -14.94 14.92 7.47
C TYR A 100 -13.45 15.05 7.12
N GLY A 101 -12.59 15.57 7.99
CA GLY A 101 -11.17 15.85 7.81
C GLY A 101 -10.86 16.57 6.51
N THR A 102 -11.66 17.55 6.16
CA THR A 102 -11.53 18.38 4.96
C THR A 102 -11.75 19.81 5.37
N SER A 103 -11.07 20.75 4.72
CA SER A 103 -11.29 22.17 5.03
C SER A 103 -12.73 22.56 4.74
N ASP A 104 -13.26 23.53 5.48
CA ASP A 104 -14.60 24.10 5.24
C ASP A 104 -14.82 24.48 3.79
N TYR A 105 -13.78 25.03 3.15
CA TYR A 105 -13.78 25.34 1.72
C TYR A 105 -14.03 24.10 0.86
N LEU A 106 -13.30 23.01 1.11
CA LEU A 106 -13.43 21.79 0.32
C LEU A 106 -14.79 21.13 0.55
N THR A 107 -15.26 21.09 1.81
CA THR A 107 -16.60 20.63 2.18
C THR A 107 -17.67 21.42 1.46
N LYS A 108 -17.64 22.76 1.52
CA LYS A 108 -18.59 23.64 0.82
C LYS A 108 -18.51 23.50 -0.71
N ARG A 109 -17.31 23.38 -1.29
CA ARG A 109 -17.13 23.19 -2.74
C ARG A 109 -17.73 21.87 -3.22
N VAL A 110 -17.53 20.79 -2.47
CA VAL A 110 -17.86 19.43 -2.91
C VAL A 110 -19.29 19.07 -2.56
N ILE A 111 -19.70 19.36 -1.33
CA ILE A 111 -21.04 19.07 -0.83
C ILE A 111 -22.04 20.12 -1.35
N ASN A 112 -21.66 21.40 -1.40
CA ASN A 112 -22.61 22.45 -1.80
C ASN A 112 -22.38 22.98 -3.22
N GLY A 113 -21.36 22.50 -3.94
CA GLY A 113 -21.08 22.93 -5.31
C GLY A 113 -20.67 24.41 -5.44
N ILE A 114 -20.21 25.03 -4.36
CA ILE A 114 -20.00 26.48 -4.30
C ILE A 114 -18.86 26.93 -5.24
N PRO A 115 -19.08 27.94 -6.11
CA PRO A 115 -18.03 28.49 -6.97
C PRO A 115 -16.98 29.24 -6.15
N TYR A 116 -15.77 29.37 -6.70
CA TYR A 116 -14.69 30.11 -6.06
C TYR A 116 -13.76 30.76 -7.08
N ILE A 117 -13.10 31.83 -6.65
CA ILE A 117 -12.09 32.55 -7.42
C ILE A 117 -10.72 32.23 -6.84
N GLY A 118 -9.84 31.67 -7.68
CA GLY A 118 -8.43 31.49 -7.37
C GLY A 118 -7.65 32.75 -7.70
N ILE A 119 -6.86 33.23 -6.73
CA ILE A 119 -5.98 34.39 -6.90
C ILE A 119 -4.53 33.90 -6.80
N GLY A 120 -3.66 34.48 -7.63
CA GLY A 120 -2.25 34.12 -7.70
C GLY A 120 -1.89 33.33 -8.95
N LEU A 121 -0.58 33.13 -9.12
CA LEU A 121 0.03 32.49 -10.27
C LEU A 121 -0.49 31.06 -10.43
N GLY A 122 -1.07 30.76 -11.60
CA GLY A 122 -1.60 29.44 -11.93
C GLY A 122 -2.80 28.99 -11.11
N ALA A 123 -3.38 29.87 -10.29
CA ALA A 123 -4.55 29.53 -9.48
C ALA A 123 -5.74 29.16 -10.37
N GLN A 124 -6.45 28.11 -9.98
CA GLN A 124 -7.70 27.69 -10.63
C GLN A 124 -8.86 28.47 -10.01
N SER A 125 -9.81 28.90 -10.83
CA SER A 125 -11.16 29.30 -10.41
C SER A 125 -12.17 28.27 -10.93
N PHE A 126 -13.28 28.14 -10.22
CA PHE A 126 -14.36 27.22 -10.60
C PHE A 126 -15.70 27.94 -10.52
N GLY A 127 -16.42 27.96 -11.64
CA GLY A 127 -17.83 28.31 -11.72
C GLY A 127 -18.71 27.06 -11.71
N TYR A 128 -20.03 27.23 -11.87
CA TYR A 128 -20.96 26.10 -11.95
C TYR A 128 -20.66 25.17 -13.14
N ASP A 129 -20.40 25.74 -14.32
CA ASP A 129 -20.19 25.02 -15.58
C ASP A 129 -18.85 25.37 -16.26
N TYR A 130 -17.90 25.98 -15.55
CA TYR A 130 -16.59 26.31 -16.12
C TYR A 130 -15.42 26.20 -15.13
N LEU A 131 -14.23 26.01 -15.67
CA LEU A 131 -12.96 26.17 -15.00
C LEU A 131 -12.20 27.31 -15.64
N ALA A 132 -11.58 28.13 -14.81
CA ALA A 132 -10.66 29.15 -15.26
C ALA A 132 -9.31 28.92 -14.62
N TYR A 133 -8.24 29.28 -15.32
CA TYR A 133 -6.89 29.24 -14.78
C TYR A 133 -6.22 30.58 -14.99
N ASN A 134 -5.59 31.09 -13.94
CA ASN A 134 -4.73 32.24 -14.06
C ASN A 134 -3.46 31.88 -14.83
N GLU A 135 -2.81 32.91 -15.39
CA GLU A 135 -1.49 32.85 -16.01
C GLU A 135 -0.51 32.07 -15.13
N GLY A 136 0.34 31.27 -15.76
CA GLY A 136 1.30 30.43 -15.06
C GLY A 136 0.79 29.04 -14.69
N ALA A 137 -0.47 28.68 -15.00
CA ALA A 137 -1.00 27.35 -14.71
C ALA A 137 -0.23 26.26 -15.47
N ALA A 138 0.04 26.48 -16.75
CA ALA A 138 0.85 25.58 -17.57
C ALA A 138 2.34 25.95 -17.53
N SER A 139 2.67 27.22 -17.77
CA SER A 139 4.05 27.68 -17.94
C SER A 139 4.86 27.73 -16.65
N LYS A 140 4.20 27.86 -15.49
CA LYS A 140 4.83 28.14 -14.18
C LYS A 140 5.66 29.42 -14.16
N GLN A 141 5.45 30.35 -15.11
CA GLN A 141 6.21 31.59 -15.25
C GLN A 141 5.41 32.81 -14.77
N ILE A 142 6.04 33.64 -13.93
CA ILE A 142 5.37 34.80 -13.29
C ILE A 142 5.27 36.05 -14.17
N ASN A 143 6.08 36.14 -15.24
CA ASN A 143 6.24 37.38 -16.00
C ASN A 143 4.93 37.83 -16.68
N THR A 144 4.22 36.92 -17.35
CA THR A 144 2.94 37.23 -18.02
C THR A 144 1.86 37.60 -17.00
N TYR A 145 1.82 36.89 -15.88
CA TYR A 145 0.91 37.18 -14.76
C TYR A 145 1.12 38.61 -14.24
N ARG A 146 2.37 38.98 -13.94
CA ARG A 146 2.72 40.33 -13.46
C ARG A 146 2.39 41.41 -14.46
N LYS A 147 2.77 41.21 -15.73
CA LYS A 147 2.47 42.17 -16.79
C LYS A 147 0.97 42.47 -16.89
N LYS A 148 0.11 41.44 -16.84
CA LYS A 148 -1.35 41.65 -16.87
C LYS A 148 -1.83 42.44 -15.65
N ILE A 149 -1.34 42.13 -14.45
CA ILE A 149 -1.68 42.88 -13.23
C ILE A 149 -1.24 44.35 -13.31
N GLU A 150 -0.01 44.61 -13.76
CA GLU A 150 0.54 45.96 -13.93
C GLU A 150 -0.23 46.77 -14.98
N GLU A 151 -0.80 46.11 -16.00
CA GLU A 151 -1.72 46.71 -16.99
C GLU A 151 -3.17 46.85 -16.49
N GLY A 152 -3.48 46.49 -15.24
CA GLY A 152 -4.85 46.53 -14.69
C GLY A 152 -5.79 45.46 -15.26
N LYS A 153 -5.25 44.40 -15.87
CA LYS A 153 -6.01 43.28 -16.45
C LYS A 153 -6.03 42.09 -15.50
N PHE A 154 -7.17 41.41 -15.42
CA PHE A 154 -7.25 40.16 -14.67
C PHE A 154 -6.36 39.09 -15.34
N PRO A 155 -5.43 38.44 -14.61
CA PRO A 155 -4.38 37.61 -15.20
C PRO A 155 -4.89 36.20 -15.52
N ILE A 156 -5.96 36.09 -16.29
CA ILE A 156 -6.55 34.82 -16.72
C ILE A 156 -5.87 34.31 -17.99
N GLN A 157 -5.55 33.02 -18.01
CA GLN A 157 -4.97 32.30 -19.13
C GLN A 157 -6.08 31.66 -19.97
N ASP A 158 -6.84 30.75 -19.34
CA ASP A 158 -7.84 29.92 -20.01
C ASP A 158 -9.17 29.95 -19.25
N ILE A 159 -10.28 29.92 -20.01
CA ILE A 159 -11.62 29.58 -19.52
C ILE A 159 -12.09 28.38 -20.31
N TYR A 160 -12.37 27.29 -19.62
CA TYR A 160 -12.91 26.07 -20.18
C TYR A 160 -14.33 25.86 -19.66
N ARG A 161 -15.31 25.86 -20.57
CA ARG A 161 -16.68 25.47 -20.25
C ARG A 161 -16.75 23.95 -20.18
N LEU A 162 -17.11 23.39 -19.02
CA LEU A 162 -17.18 21.95 -18.81
C LEU A 162 -18.49 21.41 -19.36
N PRO A 163 -18.44 20.42 -20.28
CA PRO A 163 -19.60 19.60 -20.58
C PRO A 163 -20.14 18.94 -19.30
N LEU A 164 -21.47 18.73 -19.25
CA LEU A 164 -22.14 18.16 -18.08
C LEU A 164 -21.48 16.86 -17.59
N GLU A 165 -21.18 15.95 -18.52
CA GLU A 165 -20.50 14.67 -18.24
C GLU A 165 -19.13 14.83 -17.58
N GLU A 166 -18.37 15.86 -17.98
CA GLU A 166 -17.06 16.15 -17.38
C GLU A 166 -17.20 16.86 -16.02
N ALA A 167 -18.25 17.66 -15.85
CA ALA A 167 -18.58 18.28 -14.57
C ALA A 167 -19.02 17.23 -13.54
N ILE A 168 -19.80 16.23 -13.96
CA ILE A 168 -20.17 15.04 -13.18
C ILE A 168 -18.90 14.28 -12.78
N GLY A 169 -18.07 13.89 -13.76
CA GLY A 169 -16.82 13.19 -13.50
C GLY A 169 -15.92 13.94 -12.50
N LYS A 170 -15.77 15.27 -12.68
CA LYS A 170 -15.01 16.12 -11.76
C LYS A 170 -15.59 16.13 -10.36
N MET A 171 -16.90 16.26 -10.20
CA MET A 171 -17.52 16.20 -8.87
C MET A 171 -17.23 14.85 -8.21
N ILE A 172 -17.36 13.75 -8.95
CA ILE A 172 -17.13 12.40 -8.43
C ILE A 172 -15.65 12.23 -8.02
N SER A 173 -14.70 12.68 -8.83
CA SER A 173 -13.27 12.68 -8.47
C SER A 173 -13.01 13.36 -7.14
N VAL A 174 -13.71 14.48 -6.87
CA VAL A 174 -13.48 15.26 -5.64
C VAL A 174 -14.33 14.73 -4.47
N ALA A 175 -15.51 14.15 -4.72
CA ALA A 175 -16.34 13.53 -3.69
C ALA A 175 -15.59 12.39 -2.98
N PHE A 176 -14.74 11.65 -3.69
CA PHE A 176 -13.93 10.61 -3.07
C PHE A 176 -12.77 11.10 -2.19
N TYR A 177 -12.47 12.40 -2.11
CA TYR A 177 -11.70 12.92 -0.96
C TYR A 177 -12.42 12.69 0.38
N PHE A 178 -13.74 12.50 0.35
CA PHE A 178 -14.56 12.14 1.50
C PHE A 178 -14.76 10.62 1.64
N GLY A 179 -14.36 9.84 0.62
CA GLY A 179 -14.58 8.39 0.53
C GLY A 179 -15.98 7.99 0.06
N PHE A 180 -16.84 8.93 -0.34
CA PHE A 180 -18.21 8.64 -0.76
C PHE A 180 -18.80 9.69 -1.72
N VAL A 181 -19.89 9.32 -2.38
CA VAL A 181 -20.79 10.25 -3.09
C VAL A 181 -22.13 10.26 -2.36
N ASN A 182 -22.59 11.45 -1.96
CA ASN A 182 -23.93 11.65 -1.39
C ASN A 182 -24.95 11.84 -2.52
N PHE A 183 -26.03 11.06 -2.50
CA PHE A 183 -27.01 11.05 -3.59
C PHE A 183 -27.86 12.33 -3.65
N GLU A 184 -28.31 12.85 -2.50
CA GLU A 184 -29.13 14.07 -2.44
C GLU A 184 -28.34 15.27 -2.97
N VAL A 185 -27.09 15.40 -2.56
CA VAL A 185 -26.18 16.45 -3.02
C VAL A 185 -25.93 16.36 -4.52
N PHE A 186 -25.73 15.14 -5.02
CA PHE A 186 -25.52 14.90 -6.45
C PHE A 186 -26.76 15.29 -7.26
N GLU A 187 -27.94 14.83 -6.83
CA GLU A 187 -29.21 15.11 -7.50
C GLU A 187 -29.55 16.61 -7.44
N LYS A 188 -29.36 17.27 -6.30
CA LYS A 188 -29.55 18.71 -6.17
C LYS A 188 -28.69 19.51 -7.14
N ARG A 189 -27.48 19.03 -7.42
CA ARG A 189 -26.53 19.73 -8.28
C ARG A 189 -26.82 19.53 -9.77
N PHE A 190 -27.12 18.31 -10.17
CA PHE A 190 -27.23 17.95 -11.60
C PHE A 190 -28.66 17.72 -12.08
N GLY A 191 -29.64 17.63 -11.18
CA GLY A 191 -31.01 17.23 -11.50
C GLY A 191 -31.11 15.77 -11.95
N ILE A 192 -30.11 14.94 -11.60
CA ILE A 192 -29.97 13.55 -12.05
C ILE A 192 -29.81 12.65 -10.83
N LYS A 193 -30.57 11.55 -10.79
CA LYS A 193 -30.42 10.53 -9.76
C LYS A 193 -29.21 9.65 -10.03
N PHE A 194 -28.29 9.59 -9.06
CA PHE A 194 -27.01 8.90 -9.20
C PHE A 194 -27.15 7.42 -9.62
N CYS A 195 -27.98 6.65 -8.91
CA CYS A 195 -28.14 5.21 -9.17
C CYS A 195 -28.89 4.90 -10.46
N GLU A 196 -29.70 5.82 -10.98
CA GLU A 196 -30.38 5.65 -12.27
C GLU A 196 -29.40 5.93 -13.42
N HIS A 197 -28.60 6.99 -13.30
CA HIS A 197 -27.63 7.37 -14.31
C HIS A 197 -26.43 6.41 -14.40
N PHE A 198 -25.92 5.92 -13.27
CA PHE A 198 -24.79 4.98 -13.20
C PHE A 198 -25.22 3.56 -12.82
N SER A 199 -26.33 3.09 -13.37
CA SER A 199 -26.98 1.85 -12.92
C SER A 199 -26.08 0.61 -13.07
N GLU A 200 -25.34 0.49 -14.16
CA GLU A 200 -24.45 -0.65 -14.42
C GLU A 200 -23.17 -0.57 -13.59
N GLU A 201 -22.58 0.62 -13.45
CA GLU A 201 -21.39 0.87 -12.63
C GLU A 201 -21.69 0.57 -11.16
N VAL A 202 -22.82 1.06 -10.65
CA VAL A 202 -23.27 0.82 -9.26
C VAL A 202 -23.46 -0.68 -9.01
N LYS A 203 -24.12 -1.41 -9.92
CA LYS A 203 -24.24 -2.88 -9.82
C LYS A 203 -22.87 -3.54 -9.81
N PHE A 204 -21.95 -3.12 -10.67
CA PHE A 204 -20.61 -3.71 -10.75
C PHE A 204 -19.83 -3.50 -9.44
N VAL A 205 -19.76 -2.27 -8.93
CA VAL A 205 -18.94 -1.97 -7.74
C VAL A 205 -19.52 -2.57 -6.47
N THR A 206 -20.84 -2.68 -6.35
CA THR A 206 -21.50 -3.30 -5.18
C THR A 206 -21.39 -4.82 -5.21
N LYS A 207 -21.67 -5.45 -6.36
CA LYS A 207 -21.53 -6.91 -6.53
C LYS A 207 -20.12 -7.40 -6.26
N ASN A 208 -19.10 -6.65 -6.66
CA ASN A 208 -17.69 -7.01 -6.47
C ASN A 208 -17.12 -6.54 -5.11
N GLY A 209 -17.94 -5.94 -4.25
CA GLY A 209 -17.52 -5.48 -2.93
C GLY A 209 -16.48 -4.35 -2.98
N PHE A 210 -16.47 -3.52 -4.03
CA PHE A 210 -15.63 -2.33 -4.10
C PHE A 210 -16.30 -1.15 -3.39
N MET A 211 -17.63 -1.05 -3.47
CA MET A 211 -18.40 -0.01 -2.80
C MET A 211 -19.64 -0.58 -2.13
N GLU A 212 -20.17 0.15 -1.16
CA GLU A 212 -21.41 -0.18 -0.47
C GLU A 212 -22.34 1.04 -0.44
N ILE A 213 -23.65 0.80 -0.53
CA ILE A 213 -24.66 1.85 -0.39
C ILE A 213 -25.12 1.89 1.07
N LYS A 214 -24.97 3.04 1.71
CA LYS A 214 -25.44 3.29 3.08
C LYS A 214 -25.64 4.78 3.30
N ASN A 215 -26.42 5.17 4.30
CA ASN A 215 -26.57 6.56 4.75
C ASN A 215 -26.83 7.58 3.59
N GLY A 216 -27.68 7.21 2.62
CA GLY A 216 -28.02 8.08 1.49
C GLY A 216 -26.87 8.34 0.49
N GLY A 217 -25.86 7.48 0.45
CA GLY A 217 -24.75 7.60 -0.49
C GLY A 217 -24.08 6.26 -0.82
N ILE A 218 -23.07 6.32 -1.69
CA ILE A 218 -22.21 5.18 -2.04
C ILE A 218 -20.79 5.42 -1.53
N TYR A 219 -20.26 4.46 -0.77
CA TYR A 219 -19.01 4.56 -0.02
C TYR A 219 -18.00 3.55 -0.55
N LEU A 220 -16.72 3.93 -0.60
CA LEU A 220 -15.65 2.97 -0.82
C LEU A 220 -15.54 2.01 0.37
N THR A 221 -15.36 0.73 0.05
CA THR A 221 -14.90 -0.28 1.01
C THR A 221 -13.38 -0.27 1.09
N GLU A 222 -12.81 -1.03 2.02
CA GLU A 222 -11.35 -1.28 2.07
C GLU A 222 -10.83 -1.81 0.74
N ARG A 223 -11.48 -2.84 0.20
CA ARG A 223 -11.13 -3.42 -1.10
C ARG A 223 -11.23 -2.39 -2.21
N GLY A 224 -12.29 -1.57 -2.22
CA GLY A 224 -12.45 -0.49 -3.20
C GLY A 224 -11.31 0.52 -3.18
N ALA A 225 -10.80 0.86 -2.00
CA ALA A 225 -9.71 1.80 -1.85
C ALA A 225 -8.37 1.31 -2.46
N ASP A 226 -8.11 0.00 -2.44
CA ASP A 226 -6.91 -0.57 -3.10
C ASP A 226 -6.95 -0.39 -4.63
N TYR A 227 -8.16 -0.40 -5.21
CA TYR A 227 -8.40 -0.26 -6.64
C TYR A 227 -8.97 1.12 -7.02
N ILE A 228 -8.79 2.13 -6.16
CA ILE A 228 -9.41 3.45 -6.31
C ILE A 228 -9.18 4.10 -7.68
N ASN A 229 -7.98 3.91 -8.26
CA ASN A 229 -7.61 4.46 -9.57
C ASN A 229 -8.29 3.75 -10.76
N GLY A 230 -8.91 2.60 -10.55
CA GLY A 230 -9.74 1.90 -11.55
C GLY A 230 -11.23 1.99 -11.23
N VAL A 231 -11.60 2.05 -9.94
CA VAL A 231 -13.00 2.07 -9.48
C VAL A 231 -13.64 3.45 -9.69
N ILE A 232 -12.97 4.55 -9.33
CA ILE A 232 -13.54 5.90 -9.49
C ILE A 232 -13.77 6.25 -10.98
N PRO A 233 -12.83 5.98 -11.91
CA PRO A 233 -13.03 6.33 -13.31
C PRO A 233 -14.18 5.63 -14.03
N LEU A 234 -14.76 4.56 -13.44
CA LEU A 234 -16.00 3.96 -13.96
C LEU A 234 -17.12 4.99 -14.10
N PHE A 235 -17.13 6.00 -13.23
CA PHE A 235 -18.13 7.07 -13.22
C PHE A 235 -17.73 8.31 -14.03
N TYR A 236 -16.65 8.24 -14.82
CA TYR A 236 -16.25 9.34 -15.70
C TYR A 236 -16.88 9.21 -17.08
N SER A 237 -16.92 10.31 -17.83
CA SER A 237 -17.33 10.31 -19.24
C SER A 237 -16.56 9.29 -20.07
N GLU A 238 -17.19 8.73 -21.10
CA GLU A 238 -16.57 7.78 -22.03
C GLU A 238 -15.27 8.35 -22.65
N ARG A 239 -15.25 9.64 -22.98
CA ARG A 239 -14.05 10.34 -23.47
C ARG A 239 -12.91 10.26 -22.45
N SER A 240 -13.18 10.58 -21.19
CA SER A 240 -12.18 10.53 -20.12
C SER A 240 -11.67 9.10 -19.89
N GLN A 241 -12.55 8.11 -19.94
CA GLN A 241 -12.16 6.70 -19.81
C GLN A 241 -11.23 6.28 -20.96
N LYS A 242 -11.57 6.60 -22.21
CA LYS A 242 -10.73 6.32 -23.38
C LYS A 242 -9.35 6.96 -23.28
N GLU A 243 -9.28 8.21 -22.83
CA GLU A 243 -8.01 8.91 -22.65
C GLU A 243 -7.13 8.23 -21.58
N LEU A 244 -7.72 7.82 -20.45
CA LEU A 244 -6.99 7.09 -19.40
C LEU A 244 -6.42 5.77 -19.92
N ILE A 245 -7.19 5.02 -20.73
CA ILE A 245 -6.73 3.78 -21.35
C ILE A 245 -5.57 4.06 -22.32
N ASN A 246 -5.67 5.09 -23.15
CA ASN A 246 -4.62 5.48 -24.11
C ASN A 246 -3.33 5.94 -23.43
N LEU A 247 -3.41 6.58 -22.27
CA LEU A 247 -2.24 6.95 -21.48
C LEU A 247 -1.55 5.72 -20.88
N SER A 248 -2.33 4.71 -20.47
CA SER A 248 -1.80 3.49 -19.88
C SER A 248 -0.97 2.66 -20.88
N SER A 249 -1.39 2.58 -22.15
CA SER A 249 -0.71 1.81 -23.19
C SER A 249 0.66 2.38 -23.58
N LYS A 250 0.89 3.68 -23.38
CA LYS A 250 2.17 4.36 -23.67
C LYS A 250 3.25 4.16 -22.59
N THR A 251 2.90 3.61 -21.42
CA THR A 251 3.75 3.65 -20.22
C THR A 251 4.39 2.28 -19.89
N ILE A 252 4.20 1.23 -20.70
CA ILE A 252 4.63 -0.12 -20.35
C ILE A 252 6.04 -0.39 -20.89
N ASN A 253 7.08 -0.02 -20.14
CA ASN A 253 8.44 -0.52 -20.35
C ASN A 253 8.94 -1.25 -19.08
N ARG A 254 8.44 -2.48 -18.89
CA ARG A 254 8.54 -3.23 -17.61
C ARG A 254 9.95 -3.66 -17.21
N SER A 255 10.90 -3.75 -18.15
CA SER A 255 12.25 -4.26 -17.86
C SER A 255 13.12 -3.29 -17.06
N GLN A 256 12.98 -1.98 -17.30
CA GLN A 256 13.74 -0.97 -16.58
C GLN A 256 13.20 -0.80 -15.14
N ASP A 257 11.89 -0.91 -14.96
CA ASP A 257 11.25 -0.84 -13.64
C ASP A 257 11.71 -1.99 -12.73
N GLU A 258 11.78 -3.21 -13.27
CA GLU A 258 12.27 -4.38 -12.53
C GLU A 258 13.73 -4.20 -12.08
N LYS A 259 14.60 -3.68 -12.95
CA LYS A 259 15.99 -3.40 -12.59
C LYS A 259 16.10 -2.39 -11.44
N ILE A 260 15.37 -1.28 -11.53
CA ILE A 260 15.36 -0.24 -10.48
C ILE A 260 14.81 -0.83 -9.17
N PHE A 261 13.76 -1.64 -9.24
CA PHE A 261 13.19 -2.32 -8.07
C PHE A 261 14.21 -3.25 -7.41
N LEU A 262 14.90 -4.09 -8.17
CA LEU A 262 15.89 -5.03 -7.65
C LEU A 262 17.11 -4.32 -7.05
N GLU A 263 17.59 -3.24 -7.67
CA GLU A 263 18.69 -2.42 -7.13
C GLU A 263 18.32 -1.75 -5.81
N ALA A 264 17.05 -1.36 -5.63
CA ALA A 264 16.55 -0.75 -4.41
C ALA A 264 16.03 -1.74 -3.36
N TYR A 265 15.88 -3.02 -3.72
CA TYR A 265 15.30 -4.03 -2.84
C TYR A 265 16.25 -4.33 -1.69
N ASN A 266 15.87 -3.93 -0.48
CA ASN A 266 16.59 -4.29 0.72
C ASN A 266 16.11 -5.66 1.23
N ILE A 267 16.89 -6.70 0.97
CA ILE A 267 16.60 -8.07 1.44
C ILE A 267 16.62 -8.18 2.97
N GLU A 268 17.27 -7.26 3.69
CA GLU A 268 17.31 -7.24 5.16
C GLU A 268 16.07 -6.57 5.78
N ALA A 269 15.12 -6.06 4.99
CA ALA A 269 13.90 -5.45 5.49
C ALA A 269 12.94 -6.43 6.18
N TYR A 270 13.20 -7.74 6.11
CA TYR A 270 12.41 -8.77 6.77
C TYR A 270 13.31 -9.68 7.60
N SER A 271 12.89 -10.01 8.82
CA SER A 271 13.56 -11.05 9.62
C SER A 271 13.49 -12.39 8.90
N LYS A 272 14.58 -13.17 8.96
CA LYS A 272 14.70 -14.46 8.27
C LYS A 272 14.98 -15.57 9.30
N PRO A 273 14.36 -16.74 9.19
CA PRO A 273 14.76 -17.89 9.99
C PRO A 273 16.11 -18.44 9.50
N SER A 274 16.83 -19.13 10.38
CA SER A 274 17.84 -20.08 9.93
C SER A 274 17.16 -21.36 9.43
N LEU A 275 17.69 -21.95 8.37
CA LEU A 275 17.16 -23.17 7.77
C LEU A 275 18.09 -24.35 8.06
N THR A 276 17.50 -25.47 8.51
CA THR A 276 18.20 -26.73 8.75
C THR A 276 17.54 -27.88 7.99
N ALA A 277 18.29 -28.96 7.78
CA ALA A 277 17.76 -30.23 7.30
C ALA A 277 18.16 -31.34 8.28
N ASP A 278 17.19 -32.20 8.64
CA ASP A 278 17.39 -33.32 9.55
C ASP A 278 16.96 -34.64 8.90
N CYS A 279 17.67 -35.73 9.15
CA CYS A 279 17.46 -37.03 8.51
C CYS A 279 17.05 -38.11 9.52
N VAL A 280 15.82 -38.61 9.39
CA VAL A 280 15.33 -39.79 10.12
C VAL A 280 15.65 -41.03 9.30
N ILE A 281 16.73 -41.74 9.64
CA ILE A 281 17.13 -42.93 8.90
C ILE A 281 16.66 -44.17 9.65
N PHE A 282 15.80 -44.94 9.00
CA PHE A 282 15.42 -46.27 9.45
C PHE A 282 16.37 -47.32 8.88
N PHE A 283 16.66 -48.33 9.68
CA PHE A 283 17.41 -49.52 9.25
C PHE A 283 16.57 -50.76 9.51
N THR A 284 16.56 -51.70 8.56
CA THR A 284 16.03 -53.06 8.78
C THR A 284 16.94 -54.11 8.15
N GLU A 285 16.95 -55.32 8.71
CA GLU A 285 17.66 -56.43 8.09
C GLU A 285 16.91 -56.94 6.85
N LYS A 286 17.66 -57.26 5.80
CA LYS A 286 17.09 -57.75 4.54
C LYS A 286 16.22 -59.00 4.78
N GLY A 287 14.97 -58.93 4.32
CA GLY A 287 14.00 -60.02 4.43
C GLY A 287 13.20 -60.07 5.73
N LYS A 288 13.39 -59.09 6.63
CA LYS A 288 12.51 -58.92 7.80
C LYS A 288 11.34 -57.98 7.50
N GLU A 289 10.25 -58.17 8.23
CA GLU A 289 9.10 -57.27 8.19
C GLU A 289 9.47 -55.89 8.77
N LEU A 290 8.88 -54.84 8.21
CA LEU A 290 9.02 -53.47 8.71
C LEU A 290 8.09 -53.26 9.91
N ASP A 291 8.53 -53.70 11.09
CA ASP A 291 7.82 -53.56 12.36
C ASP A 291 8.71 -52.95 13.46
N ASP A 292 8.08 -52.58 14.57
CA ASP A 292 8.74 -51.95 15.73
C ASP A 292 9.87 -52.80 16.34
N LYS A 293 9.89 -54.11 16.09
CA LYS A 293 10.91 -55.03 16.65
C LYS A 293 12.15 -55.12 15.76
N ASN A 294 11.97 -54.95 14.46
CA ASN A 294 13.02 -55.16 13.47
C ASN A 294 13.58 -53.85 12.89
N MET A 295 12.86 -52.75 13.07
CA MET A 295 13.32 -51.42 12.68
C MET A 295 14.19 -50.77 13.76
N LYS A 296 15.26 -50.11 13.31
CA LYS A 296 16.09 -49.23 14.14
C LYS A 296 16.09 -47.84 13.55
N VAL A 297 16.29 -46.83 14.39
CA VAL A 297 16.48 -45.45 13.95
C VAL A 297 17.91 -45.00 14.24
N LEU A 298 18.53 -44.34 13.27
CA LEU A 298 19.84 -43.74 13.41
C LEU A 298 19.76 -42.49 14.30
N LEU A 299 20.59 -42.45 15.33
CA LEU A 299 20.76 -41.29 16.20
C LEU A 299 22.23 -40.97 16.35
N ILE A 300 22.53 -39.67 16.42
CA ILE A 300 23.83 -39.14 16.77
C ILE A 300 23.77 -38.55 18.19
N LYS A 301 24.91 -38.51 18.87
CA LYS A 301 25.03 -37.82 20.15
C LYS A 301 25.62 -36.45 19.92
N ARG A 302 24.88 -35.39 20.28
CA ARG A 302 25.29 -34.00 20.00
C ARG A 302 26.59 -33.66 20.73
N GLY A 303 27.58 -33.18 19.96
CA GLY A 303 28.86 -32.72 20.48
C GLY A 303 28.86 -31.27 21.01
N GLU A 304 27.86 -30.47 20.65
CA GLU A 304 27.82 -29.03 20.91
C GLU A 304 26.49 -28.56 21.52
N GLN A 305 26.52 -27.42 22.20
CA GLN A 305 25.31 -26.74 22.69
C GLN A 305 24.46 -26.21 21.52
N PRO A 306 23.13 -26.09 21.67
CA PRO A 306 22.29 -26.54 22.80
C PRO A 306 22.13 -28.07 22.83
N PHE A 307 21.65 -28.61 23.95
CA PHE A 307 21.39 -30.05 24.13
C PHE A 307 22.63 -30.92 23.94
N MET A 308 23.80 -30.41 24.35
CA MET A 308 25.04 -31.17 24.32
C MET A 308 24.86 -32.50 25.07
N ASN A 309 25.40 -33.59 24.53
CA ASN A 309 25.26 -34.96 25.01
C ASN A 309 23.87 -35.60 24.89
N CYS A 310 22.86 -34.90 24.37
CA CYS A 310 21.58 -35.52 24.02
C CYS A 310 21.67 -36.30 22.71
N TRP A 311 20.83 -37.33 22.57
CA TRP A 311 20.61 -37.99 21.29
C TRP A 311 19.76 -37.09 20.38
N ALA A 312 20.12 -37.05 19.10
CA ALA A 312 19.43 -36.32 18.06
C ALA A 312 19.47 -37.12 16.76
N ILE A 313 18.56 -36.78 15.85
CA ILE A 313 18.69 -37.21 14.45
C ILE A 313 19.81 -36.41 13.78
N PRO A 314 20.54 -37.01 12.82
CA PRO A 314 21.59 -36.32 12.09
C PRO A 314 21.02 -35.16 11.28
N GLY A 315 21.73 -34.03 11.25
CA GLY A 315 21.23 -32.83 10.61
C GLY A 315 21.98 -31.56 10.99
N GLY A 316 21.79 -30.53 10.16
CA GLY A 316 22.54 -29.28 10.30
C GLY A 316 22.00 -28.16 9.44
N PHE A 317 22.77 -27.07 9.37
CA PHE A 317 22.35 -25.83 8.70
C PHE A 317 22.58 -25.88 7.20
N VAL A 318 21.62 -25.32 6.46
CA VAL A 318 21.75 -25.06 5.03
C VAL A 318 22.80 -23.97 4.81
N LYS A 319 23.82 -24.28 4.01
CA LYS A 319 24.89 -23.39 3.56
C LYS A 319 24.43 -22.56 2.35
N VAL A 320 25.23 -21.56 2.00
CA VAL A 320 24.97 -20.75 0.80
C VAL A 320 25.20 -21.61 -0.44
N ASN A 321 24.26 -21.55 -1.39
CA ASN A 321 24.28 -22.30 -2.67
C ASN A 321 24.07 -23.83 -2.55
N GLU A 322 23.47 -24.32 -1.46
CA GLU A 322 22.96 -25.70 -1.39
C GLU A 322 21.45 -25.74 -1.23
N THR A 323 20.80 -26.77 -1.78
CA THR A 323 19.39 -27.05 -1.51
C THR A 323 19.22 -27.76 -0.16
N VAL A 324 17.99 -27.83 0.34
CA VAL A 324 17.69 -28.57 1.58
C VAL A 324 17.91 -30.08 1.42
N GLU A 325 17.73 -30.63 0.23
CA GLU A 325 18.04 -32.03 -0.11
C GLU A 325 19.54 -32.28 -0.09
N GLU A 326 20.33 -31.39 -0.70
CA GLU A 326 21.79 -31.47 -0.68
C GLU A 326 22.32 -31.36 0.75
N THR A 327 21.74 -30.46 1.55
CA THR A 327 22.05 -30.32 2.97
C THR A 327 21.76 -31.62 3.74
N ALA A 328 20.58 -32.21 3.54
CA ALA A 328 20.18 -33.45 4.21
C ALA A 328 21.15 -34.61 3.91
N ALA A 329 21.53 -34.77 2.64
CA ALA A 329 22.49 -35.79 2.22
C ALA A 329 23.90 -35.51 2.78
N ARG A 330 24.36 -34.26 2.74
CA ARG A 330 25.67 -33.84 3.23
C ARG A 330 25.80 -34.04 4.74
N GLU A 331 24.85 -33.56 5.53
CA GLU A 331 24.88 -33.69 6.99
C GLU A 331 24.81 -35.16 7.41
N LEU A 332 24.00 -35.97 6.72
CA LEU A 332 23.96 -37.41 6.95
C LEU A 332 25.32 -38.05 6.70
N GLU A 333 26.00 -37.71 5.61
CA GLU A 333 27.34 -38.22 5.30
C GLU A 333 28.39 -37.72 6.31
N GLU A 334 28.40 -36.44 6.63
CA GLU A 334 29.38 -35.80 7.53
C GLU A 334 29.30 -36.38 8.95
N GLU A 335 28.09 -36.61 9.48
CA GLU A 335 27.90 -37.06 10.85
C GLU A 335 27.91 -38.58 11.03
N THR A 336 27.62 -39.34 9.96
CA THR A 336 27.38 -40.80 10.07
C THR A 336 28.17 -41.64 9.07
N GLY A 337 28.73 -41.02 8.02
CA GLY A 337 29.44 -41.69 6.93
C GLY A 337 28.53 -42.39 5.90
N LEU A 338 27.20 -42.32 6.06
CA LEU A 338 26.25 -42.92 5.12
C LEU A 338 26.15 -42.10 3.83
N LYS A 339 26.21 -42.79 2.68
CA LYS A 339 26.14 -42.18 1.34
C LYS A 339 25.07 -42.86 0.50
N ASN A 340 24.57 -42.16 -0.52
CA ASN A 340 23.61 -42.69 -1.49
C ASN A 340 22.32 -43.23 -0.85
N VAL A 341 21.88 -42.64 0.26
CA VAL A 341 20.58 -42.96 0.88
C VAL A 341 19.50 -42.18 0.15
N GLU A 342 18.44 -42.88 -0.27
CA GLU A 342 17.27 -42.22 -0.85
C GLU A 342 16.49 -41.50 0.26
N LEU A 343 16.43 -40.17 0.16
CA LEU A 343 15.79 -39.31 1.15
C LEU A 343 14.51 -38.71 0.60
N SER A 344 13.42 -38.85 1.36
CA SER A 344 12.12 -38.25 1.04
C SER A 344 11.73 -37.22 2.10
N LEU A 345 11.30 -36.03 1.68
CA LEU A 345 10.82 -35.00 2.61
C LEU A 345 9.56 -35.50 3.33
N VAL A 346 9.57 -35.46 4.65
CA VAL A 346 8.42 -35.84 5.50
C VAL A 346 7.62 -34.59 5.85
N GLN A 347 8.27 -33.60 6.46
CA GLN A 347 7.60 -32.43 7.00
C GLN A 347 8.58 -31.27 7.24
N VAL A 348 8.06 -30.04 7.21
CA VAL A 348 8.76 -28.84 7.68
C VAL A 348 8.31 -28.50 9.11
N PHE A 349 9.25 -28.43 10.04
CA PHE A 349 9.03 -28.06 11.44
C PHE A 349 9.38 -26.59 11.67
N SER A 350 8.37 -25.75 11.90
CA SER A 350 8.49 -24.28 11.89
C SER A 350 8.03 -23.58 13.18
N ASN A 351 7.78 -24.32 14.27
CA ASN A 351 7.43 -23.72 15.56
C ASN A 351 8.56 -22.77 16.03
N THR A 352 8.25 -21.48 16.21
CA THR A 352 9.23 -20.42 16.49
C THR A 352 10.00 -20.58 17.81
N LYS A 353 9.57 -21.50 18.69
CA LYS A 353 10.22 -21.82 19.97
C LYS A 353 10.87 -23.21 20.01
N ARG A 354 10.97 -23.91 18.86
CA ARG A 354 11.53 -25.28 18.81
C ARG A 354 13.02 -25.33 19.15
N ASP A 355 13.76 -24.25 18.88
CA ASP A 355 15.20 -24.16 19.11
C ASP A 355 15.51 -22.95 20.01
N PRO A 356 16.27 -23.12 21.11
CA PRO A 356 16.59 -22.01 22.01
C PRO A 356 17.51 -20.95 21.39
N ARG A 357 18.16 -21.22 20.25
CA ARG A 357 19.04 -20.27 19.57
C ARG A 357 18.28 -19.17 18.81
N GLY A 358 17.00 -19.36 18.51
CA GLY A 358 16.18 -18.37 17.81
C GLY A 358 15.18 -18.99 16.83
N TRP A 359 14.83 -18.24 15.78
CA TRP A 359 13.89 -18.69 14.76
C TRP A 359 14.57 -19.66 13.79
N ILE A 360 14.48 -20.97 14.07
CA ILE A 360 15.06 -22.04 13.25
C ILE A 360 13.94 -22.93 12.70
N VAL A 361 13.94 -23.11 11.39
CA VAL A 361 13.03 -24.00 10.65
C VAL A 361 13.82 -25.21 10.18
N SER A 362 13.27 -26.42 10.36
CA SER A 362 13.91 -27.64 9.88
C SER A 362 13.07 -28.43 8.87
N CYS A 363 13.68 -28.84 7.77
CA CYS A 363 13.12 -29.79 6.81
C CYS A 363 13.53 -31.22 7.21
N ALA A 364 12.59 -32.04 7.64
CA ALA A 364 12.86 -33.42 8.03
C ALA A 364 12.71 -34.37 6.84
N TYR A 365 13.75 -35.15 6.56
CA TYR A 365 13.78 -36.19 5.55
C TYR A 365 13.75 -37.57 6.20
N VAL A 366 13.21 -38.56 5.50
CA VAL A 366 13.25 -39.97 5.88
C VAL A 366 14.01 -40.78 4.84
N GLY A 367 14.81 -41.74 5.31
CA GLY A 367 15.44 -42.75 4.47
C GLY A 367 15.35 -44.13 5.11
N LEU A 368 15.50 -45.16 4.29
CA LEU A 368 15.57 -46.56 4.72
C LEU A 368 16.85 -47.18 4.18
N ILE A 369 17.60 -47.86 5.04
CA ILE A 369 18.85 -48.58 4.70
C ILE A 369 18.83 -50.04 5.11
#